data_AF-A0A4D6X3J7-F1
#
_entry.id   AF-A0A4D6X3J7-F1
#
_cell.length_a   1.000
_cell.length_b   1.000
_cell.length_c   1.000
_cell.angle_alpha   90.00
_cell.angle_beta   90.00
_cell.angle_gamma   90.00
#
_symmetry.space_group_name_H-M   'P 1'
#
loop_
_entity.id
_entity.type
_entity.pdbx_description
1 polymer ?
#
loop_
_entity_poly.entity_id
_entity_poly.type
_entity_poly.pdbx_seq_one_letter_code
_entity_poly.pdbx_strand_id
1 'polypeptide(L)' 'MKILKRLWSLIDTDRRPEWEKQREREFIEAVNSLKTLKVTPRGRMSIDPEEIREQVLEARERLKHFVRKP' A
#
# COMPACT_ATOMS: atom_id res chain seq x y z
N MET A 1 -3.59 28.29 13.01
CA MET A 1 -3.21 27.11 12.21
C MET A 1 -2.43 27.41 10.91
N LYS A 2 -2.63 28.54 10.21
CA LYS A 2 -1.90 28.83 8.94
C LYS A 2 -0.39 28.97 9.08
N ILE A 3 0.09 29.57 10.18
CA ILE A 3 1.52 29.79 10.44
C ILE A 3 2.24 28.46 10.68
N LEU A 4 1.62 27.56 11.46
CA LEU A 4 2.13 26.20 11.73
C LEU A 4 2.20 25.36 10.44
N LYS A 5 1.17 25.41 9.58
CA LYS A 5 1.21 24.71 8.28
C LYS A 5 2.34 25.24 7.37
N ARG A 6 2.59 26.55 7.36
CA ARG A 6 3.70 27.15 6.60
C ARG A 6 5.06 26.71 7.12
N LEU A 7 5.27 26.72 8.44
CA LEU A 7 6.52 26.23 9.05
C LEU A 7 6.73 24.74 8.74
N TRP A 8 5.67 23.93 8.82
CA TRP A 8 5.76 22.50 8.49
C TRP A 8 6.08 22.25 7.01
N SER A 9 5.53 23.05 6.08
CA SER A 9 5.87 22.95 4.65
C SER A 9 7.31 23.34 4.27
N LEU A 10 8.05 23.99 5.19
CA LEU A 10 9.48 24.26 5.01
C LEU A 10 10.35 23.08 5.44
N ILE A 11 9.80 22.17 6.25
CA ILE A 11 10.48 20.97 6.77
C ILE A 11 10.05 19.73 5.99
N ASP A 12 8.81 19.69 5.49
CA ASP A 12 8.33 18.60 4.65
C ASP A 12 8.96 18.66 3.25
N THR A 13 9.94 17.79 3.05
CA THR A 13 10.61 17.59 1.75
C THR A 13 9.67 16.93 0.75
N ASP A 14 8.64 16.21 1.21
CA ASP A 14 7.71 15.50 0.35
C ASP A 14 6.51 16.38 -0.03
N ARG A 15 6.57 16.98 -1.22
CA ARG A 15 5.51 17.87 -1.72
C ARG A 15 4.36 17.14 -2.43
N ARG A 16 4.35 15.81 -2.42
CA ARG A 16 3.28 15.04 -3.06
C ARG A 16 1.93 15.31 -2.36
N PRO A 17 0.82 15.27 -3.11
CA PRO A 17 -0.52 15.33 -2.55
C PRO A 17 -0.75 14.31 -1.42
N GLU A 18 -1.54 14.67 -0.42
CA GLU A 18 -1.85 13.78 0.72
C GLU A 18 -2.46 12.45 0.29
N TRP A 19 -3.22 12.40 -0.81
CA TRP A 19 -3.79 11.15 -1.34
C TRP A 19 -2.72 10.19 -1.89
N GLU A 20 -1.60 10.71 -2.41
CA GLU A 20 -0.47 9.88 -2.86
C GLU A 20 0.27 9.29 -1.66
N LYS A 21 0.54 10.12 -0.64
CA LYS A 21 1.16 9.68 0.62
C LYS A 21 0.29 8.64 1.31
N GLN A 22 -1.03 8.83 1.32
CA GLN A 22 -1.97 7.89 1.89
C GLN A 22 -1.98 6.56 1.14
N ARG A 23 -2.00 6.60 -0.21
CA ARG A 23 -1.90 5.40 -1.04
C ARG A 23 -0.60 4.64 -0.80
N GLU A 24 0.53 5.34 -0.64
CA GLU A 24 1.81 4.72 -0.32
C GLU A 24 1.79 4.06 1.06
N ARG A 25 1.21 4.70 2.08
CA ARG A 25 1.05 4.10 3.41
C ARG A 25 0.21 2.84 3.38
N GLU A 26 -0.94 2.88 2.69
CA GLU A 26 -1.82 1.73 2.51
C GLU A 26 -1.12 0.60 1.77
N PHE A 27 -0.32 0.92 0.74
CA PHE A 27 0.49 -0.05 0.04
C PHE A 27 1.54 -0.70 0.95
N ILE A 28 2.29 0.10 1.71
CA ILE A 28 3.29 -0.39 2.66
C ILE A 28 2.63 -1.27 3.74
N GLU A 29 1.49 -0.86 4.28
CA GLU A 29 0.74 -1.64 5.27
C GLU A 29 0.30 -2.99 4.69
N ALA A 30 -0.28 -3.00 3.49
CA ALA A 30 -0.68 -4.23 2.81
C ALA A 30 0.52 -5.15 2.55
N VAL A 31 1.63 -4.62 2.05
CA VAL A 31 2.86 -5.38 1.76
C VAL A 31 3.51 -5.92 3.04
N ASN A 32 3.50 -5.15 4.14
CA ASN A 32 4.01 -5.61 5.44
C ASN A 32 3.12 -6.66 6.10
N SER A 33 1.85 -6.76 5.71
CA SER A 33 0.95 -7.81 6.19
C SER A 33 1.23 -9.19 5.55
N LEU A 34 2.02 -9.23 4.47
CA LEU A 34 2.43 -10.45 3.79
C LEU A 34 3.39 -11.27 4.67
N LYS A 35 3.06 -12.54 4.87
CA LYS A 35 3.81 -13.46 5.74
C LYS A 35 5.10 -13.95 5.09
N THR A 36 5.09 -14.14 3.77
CA THR A 36 6.21 -14.76 3.05
C THR A 36 7.17 -13.74 2.43
N LEU A 37 6.81 -12.47 2.48
CA LEU A 37 7.64 -11.39 1.96
C LEU A 37 8.94 -11.27 2.75
N LYS A 38 10.06 -11.38 2.05
CA LYS A 38 11.39 -11.19 2.63
C LYS A 38 12.37 -10.61 1.63
N VAL A 39 13.37 -9.91 2.16
CA VAL A 39 14.53 -9.47 1.38
C VAL A 39 15.59 -10.57 1.42
N THR A 40 16.02 -11.02 0.25
CA THR A 40 17.11 -11.99 0.11
C THR A 40 18.46 -11.33 0.42
N PRO A 41 19.51 -12.12 0.76
CA PRO A 41 20.85 -11.56 0.99
C PRO A 41 21.42 -10.75 -0.19
N ARG A 42 20.93 -10.98 -1.41
CA ARG A 42 21.30 -10.22 -2.61
C ARG A 42 20.47 -8.94 -2.82
N GLY A 43 19.66 -8.56 -1.84
CA GLY A 43 18.80 -7.37 -1.89
C GLY A 43 17.55 -7.52 -2.77
N ARG A 44 17.26 -8.71 -3.31
CA ARG A 44 16.03 -8.97 -4.07
C ARG A 44 14.87 -9.29 -3.13
N MET A 45 13.66 -8.93 -3.54
CA MET A 45 12.43 -9.35 -2.90
C MET A 45 12.11 -10.83 -3.23
N SER A 46 11.65 -11.57 -2.24
CA SER A 46 11.13 -12.94 -2.38
C SER A 46 9.78 -13.01 -1.67
N ILE A 47 8.81 -13.64 -2.32
CA ILE A 47 7.43 -13.79 -1.85
C ILE A 47 6.90 -15.12 -2.39
N ASP A 48 6.02 -15.78 -1.63
CA ASP A 48 5.27 -16.94 -2.11
C ASP A 48 4.14 -16.47 -3.05
N PRO A 49 4.14 -16.89 -4.33
CA PRO A 49 3.09 -16.52 -5.27
C PRO A 49 1.70 -17.04 -4.87
N GLU A 50 1.61 -18.15 -4.12
CA GLU A 50 0.31 -18.68 -3.68
C GLU A 50 -0.34 -17.75 -2.62
N GLU A 51 0.45 -17.09 -1.78
CA GLU A 51 -0.08 -16.11 -0.82
C GLU A 51 -0.78 -14.95 -1.53
N ILE A 52 -0.20 -14.45 -2.62
CA ILE A 52 -0.81 -13.40 -3.45
C ILE A 52 -2.08 -13.91 -4.11
N ARG A 53 -2.06 -15.14 -4.62
CA ARG A 53 -3.23 -15.75 -5.25
C ARG A 53 -4.40 -15.85 -4.27
N GLU A 54 -4.16 -16.31 -3.05
CA GLU A 54 -5.18 -16.40 -2.00
C GLU A 54 -5.80 -15.04 -1.69
N GLN A 55 -4.98 -14.00 -1.51
CA GLN A 55 -5.48 -12.64 -1.26
C GLN A 55 -6.31 -12.09 -2.43
N VAL A 56 -5.91 -12.37 -3.67
CA VAL A 56 -6.67 -11.96 -4.85
C VAL A 56 -8.01 -12.67 -4.90
N LEU A 57 -8.06 -13.97 -4.59
CA LEU A 57 -9.31 -14.74 -4.56
C LEU A 57 -10.24 -14.23 -3.46
N GLU A 58 -9.71 -14.01 -2.25
CA GLU A 58 -10.48 -13.46 -1.14
C GLU A 58 -11.02 -12.06 -1.48
N ALA A 59 -10.19 -11.18 -2.03
CA ALA A 59 -10.59 -9.84 -2.44
C ALA A 59 -11.68 -9.89 -3.51
N ARG A 60 -11.56 -10.77 -4.52
CA ARG A 60 -12.59 -10.97 -5.55
C ARG A 60 -13.91 -11.41 -4.94
N GLU A 61 -13.89 -12.37 -4.02
CA GLU A 61 -15.10 -12.87 -3.38
C GLU A 61 -15.76 -11.77 -2.51
N ARG A 62 -14.97 -11.04 -1.73
CA ARG A 62 -15.45 -9.92 -0.91
C ARG A 62 -16.04 -8.78 -1.75
N LEU A 63 -15.42 -8.48 -2.89
CA LEU A 63 -15.77 -7.36 -3.75
C LEU A 63 -16.68 -7.75 -4.92
N LYS A 64 -17.18 -8.99 -4.97
CA LYS A 64 -18.05 -9.48 -6.06
C LYS A 64 -19.28 -8.61 -6.29
N HIS A 65 -19.75 -7.90 -5.26
CA HIS A 65 -20.90 -7.01 -5.32
C HIS A 65 -20.65 -5.75 -6.17
N PHE A 66 -19.40 -5.35 -6.40
CA PHE A 66 -19.07 -4.27 -7.32
C PHE A 66 -19.20 -4.67 -8.80
N VAL A 67 -19.22 -5.98 -9.10
CA VAL A 67 -19.39 -6.49 -10.46
C VAL A 67 -20.89 -6.50 -10.79
N ARG A 68 -21.33 -5.54 -11.61
CA ARG A 68 -22.66 -5.60 -12.22
C ARG A 68 -22.70 -6.77 -13.20
N LYS A 69 -23.63 -7.70 -12.99
CA LYS A 69 -23.96 -8.71 -13.99
C LYS A 69 -24.78 -8.03 -15.10
N PRO A 70 -24.50 -8.32 -16.38
CA PRO A 70 -25.33 -7.85 -17.49
C PRO A 70 -26.75 -8.42 -17.41
#